data_AF-A0ABD1GNM0-F1
#
_entry.id   AF-A0ABD1GNM0-F1
#
_cell.length_a   1.000
_cell.length_b   1.000
_cell.length_c   1.000
_cell.angle_alpha   90.00
_cell.angle_beta   90.00
_cell.angle_gamma   90.00
#
_symmetry.space_group_name_H-M   'P 1'
#
loop_
_entity.id
_entity.type
_entity.pdbx_description
1 polymer ?
#
loop_
_entity_poly.entity_id
_entity_poly.type
_entity_poly.pdbx_seq_one_letter_code
_entity_poly.pdbx_strand_id
1 'polypeptide(L)'
;MRSLSQPNNSISRSSNWWRLRRIRSDSCTSRKEKQVRVCKKIEYSMQLNASRIKVLQAQDDLVNSMKDSASKELLGVSIVQKNYKNLLKNVIVQCLLSLKEPSTLLRCRKEDVQLAPSKQNEHDRLCFGGVVLASREGKILFENTLDARLEVVFRKKLPELCKSLLGHIVA
;
A
#
# COMPACT_ATOMS: atom_id res chain seq x y z
N MET A 1 40.40 54.53 67.64
CA MET A 1 41.14 53.64 66.71
C MET A 1 40.22 52.49 66.31
N ARG A 2 40.34 52.06 65.05
CA ARG A 2 39.57 51.03 64.32
C ARG A 2 39.44 49.72 65.13
N SER A 3 38.35 48.98 65.06
CA SER A 3 38.19 47.97 63.99
C SER A 3 36.73 47.48 63.87
N LEU A 4 36.11 47.74 62.70
CA LEU A 4 34.92 47.02 62.26
C LEU A 4 35.34 45.61 61.83
N SER A 5 35.04 44.61 62.65
CA SER A 5 35.19 43.20 62.28
C SER A 5 34.09 42.84 61.28
N GLN A 6 34.48 42.66 60.02
CA GLN A 6 33.60 42.20 58.94
C GLN A 6 33.33 40.70 59.11
N PRO A 7 32.09 40.23 59.37
CA PRO A 7 31.81 38.81 59.41
C PRO A 7 31.64 38.26 57.97
N ASN A 8 32.64 37.49 57.55
CA ASN A 8 32.57 36.30 56.69
C ASN A 8 31.66 36.34 55.44
N ASN A 9 32.09 37.12 54.44
CA ASN A 9 31.55 37.11 53.06
C ASN A 9 31.66 35.71 52.38
N SER A 10 32.57 34.85 52.83
CA SER A 10 32.82 33.50 52.29
C SER A 10 31.73 32.47 52.65
N ILE A 11 31.15 32.53 53.85
CA ILE A 11 30.06 31.60 54.28
C ILE A 11 28.77 31.93 53.54
N SER A 12 28.41 33.21 53.43
CA SER A 12 27.24 33.67 52.67
C SER A 12 27.35 33.33 51.18
N ARG A 13 28.57 33.45 50.60
CA ARG A 13 28.87 33.00 49.23
C ARG A 13 28.75 31.48 49.06
N SER A 14 29.22 30.69 50.03
CA SER A 14 29.06 29.23 50.03
C SER A 14 27.59 28.83 50.09
N SER A 15 26.81 29.37 51.03
CA SER A 15 25.38 29.12 51.17
C SER A 15 24.58 29.54 49.92
N ASN A 16 24.92 30.69 49.30
CA ASN A 16 24.32 31.12 48.04
C ASN A 16 24.71 30.22 46.87
N TRP A 17 25.93 29.70 46.86
CA TRP A 17 26.40 28.76 45.84
C TRP A 17 25.70 27.40 45.94
N TRP A 18 25.50 26.86 47.14
CA TRP A 18 24.69 25.64 47.34
C TRP A 18 23.23 25.85 46.93
N ARG A 19 22.67 27.02 47.22
CA ARG A 19 21.32 27.41 46.78
C ARG A 19 21.23 27.47 45.25
N LEU A 20 22.15 28.15 44.58
CA LEU A 20 22.23 28.24 43.11
C LEU A 20 22.45 26.87 42.46
N ARG A 21 23.30 26.03 43.03
CA ARG A 21 23.56 24.67 42.57
C ARG A 21 22.30 23.80 42.68
N ARG A 22 21.55 23.90 43.78
CA ARG A 22 20.27 23.20 43.98
C ARG A 22 19.24 23.66 42.94
N ILE A 23 19.05 24.97 42.77
CA ILE A 23 18.16 25.54 41.75
C ILE A 23 18.51 25.04 40.34
N ARG A 24 19.80 25.01 40.00
CA ARG A 24 20.28 24.50 38.71
C ARG A 24 20.03 23.00 38.55
N SER A 25 20.19 22.22 39.61
CA SER A 25 19.89 20.79 39.65
C SER A 25 18.40 20.53 39.46
N ASP A 26 17.54 21.18 40.23
CA ASP A 26 16.08 21.06 40.17
C ASP A 26 15.54 21.49 38.79
N SER A 27 16.08 22.56 38.23
CA SER A 27 15.76 23.02 36.88
C SER A 27 16.13 21.99 35.80
N CYS A 28 17.24 21.27 35.97
CA CYS A 28 17.66 20.21 35.05
C CYS A 28 16.75 18.98 35.16
N THR A 29 16.42 18.56 36.38
CA THR A 29 15.50 17.45 36.65
C THR A 29 14.12 17.72 36.06
N SER A 30 13.58 18.93 36.26
CA SER A 30 12.29 19.32 35.69
C SER A 30 12.27 19.26 34.15
N ARG A 31 13.37 19.61 33.47
CA ARG A 31 13.47 19.46 32.00
C ARG A 31 13.47 17.99 31.58
N LYS A 32 14.23 17.14 32.27
CA LYS A 32 14.26 15.69 32.02
C LYS A 32 12.89 15.06 32.24
N GLU A 33 12.17 15.45 33.29
CA GLU A 33 10.81 14.98 33.54
C GLU A 33 9.83 15.37 32.42
N LYS A 34 9.90 16.63 31.94
CA LYS A 34 9.09 17.07 30.80
C LYS A 34 9.42 16.27 29.53
N GLN A 35 10.70 16.03 29.25
CA GLN A 35 11.13 15.19 28.13
C GLN A 35 10.61 13.75 28.26
N VAL A 36 10.74 13.13 29.44
CA VAL A 36 10.24 11.77 29.70
C VAL A 36 8.73 11.69 29.51
N ARG A 37 7.96 12.70 29.95
CA ARG A 37 6.51 12.75 29.72
C ARG A 37 6.17 12.79 28.22
N VAL A 38 6.92 13.54 27.43
CA VAL A 38 6.73 13.58 25.96
C VAL A 38 7.09 12.26 25.32
N CYS A 39 8.26 11.67 25.67
CA CYS A 39 8.66 10.36 25.16
C CYS A 39 7.62 9.28 25.47
N LYS A 40 7.06 9.23 26.68
CA LYS A 40 6.00 8.28 27.05
C LYS A 40 4.73 8.44 26.19
N LYS A 41 4.35 9.68 25.85
CA LYS A 41 3.20 9.93 24.96
C LYS A 41 3.48 9.47 23.54
N ILE A 42 4.70 9.71 23.04
CA ILE A 42 5.12 9.25 21.71
C ILE A 42 5.13 7.72 21.69
N GLU A 43 5.74 7.08 22.67
CA GLU A 43 5.82 5.63 22.80
C GLU A 43 4.43 4.98 22.85
N TYR A 44 3.54 5.50 23.69
CA TYR A 44 2.16 5.05 23.75
C TYR A 44 1.44 5.19 22.39
N SER A 45 1.58 6.36 21.75
CA SER A 45 1.01 6.60 20.42
C SER A 45 1.61 5.68 19.34
N MET A 46 2.91 5.41 19.39
CA MET A 46 3.61 4.51 18.48
C MET A 46 3.14 3.07 18.67
N GLN A 47 2.95 2.64 19.92
CA GLN A 47 2.44 1.30 20.24
C GLN A 47 1.02 1.10 19.68
N LEU A 48 0.13 2.09 19.84
CA LEU A 48 -1.22 2.05 19.28
C LEU A 48 -1.20 2.01 17.75
N ASN A 49 -0.39 2.86 17.11
CA ASN A 49 -0.26 2.87 15.66
C ASN A 49 0.32 1.56 15.13
N ALA A 50 1.30 0.98 15.83
CA ALA A 50 1.87 -0.31 15.49
C ALA A 50 0.83 -1.43 15.57
N SER A 51 0.01 -1.45 16.63
CA SER A 51 -1.10 -2.40 16.75
C SER A 51 -2.13 -2.22 15.63
N ARG A 52 -2.49 -0.97 15.31
CA ARG A 52 -3.42 -0.65 14.22
C ARG A 52 -2.90 -1.12 12.87
N ILE A 53 -1.64 -0.84 12.54
CA ILE A 53 -1.03 -1.25 11.27
C ILE A 53 -1.03 -2.77 11.14
N LYS A 54 -0.75 -3.52 12.22
CA LYS A 54 -0.79 -4.99 12.19
C LYS A 54 -2.17 -5.54 11.84
N VAL A 55 -3.23 -4.94 12.37
CA VAL A 55 -4.61 -5.33 12.02
C VAL A 55 -4.89 -5.05 10.55
N LEU A 56 -4.51 -3.87 10.05
CA LEU A 56 -4.69 -3.50 8.64
C LEU A 56 -3.90 -4.45 7.72
N GLN A 57 -2.66 -4.79 8.08
CA GLN A 57 -1.84 -5.75 7.34
C GLN A 57 -2.51 -7.13 7.27
N ALA A 58 -3.02 -7.64 8.40
CA ALA A 58 -3.73 -8.92 8.42
C ALA A 58 -5.00 -8.90 7.55
N GLN A 59 -5.70 -7.76 7.50
CA GLN A 59 -6.86 -7.57 6.63
C GLN A 59 -6.45 -7.54 5.15
N ASP A 60 -5.39 -6.81 4.81
CA ASP A 60 -4.86 -6.75 3.44
C ASP A 60 -4.36 -8.13 2.98
N ASP A 61 -3.69 -8.89 3.85
CA ASP A 61 -3.21 -10.24 3.56
C ASP A 61 -4.37 -11.20 3.25
N LEU A 62 -5.45 -11.13 4.03
CA LEU A 62 -6.66 -11.91 3.77
C LEU A 62 -7.24 -11.58 2.39
N VAL A 63 -7.44 -10.29 2.11
CA VAL A 63 -7.99 -9.80 0.84
C VAL A 63 -7.10 -10.23 -0.34
N ASN A 64 -5.78 -10.14 -0.20
CA ASN A 64 -4.83 -10.60 -1.20
C ASN A 64 -4.89 -12.12 -1.41
N SER A 65 -4.98 -12.91 -0.34
CA SER A 65 -5.12 -14.37 -0.44
C SER A 65 -6.38 -14.81 -1.20
N MET A 66 -7.47 -14.04 -1.07
CA MET A 66 -8.71 -14.28 -1.81
C MET A 66 -8.53 -13.95 -3.30
N LYS A 67 -7.87 -12.84 -3.62
CA LYS A 67 -7.54 -12.47 -4.99
C LYS A 67 -6.64 -13.51 -5.66
N ASP A 68 -5.66 -14.05 -4.93
CA ASP A 68 -4.78 -15.10 -5.44
C ASP A 68 -5.54 -16.41 -5.69
N SER A 69 -6.47 -16.75 -4.81
CA SER A 69 -7.36 -17.91 -5.00
C SER A 69 -8.25 -17.75 -6.24
N ALA A 70 -8.88 -16.59 -6.42
CA ALA A 70 -9.67 -16.28 -7.62
C ALA A 70 -8.80 -16.31 -8.90
N SER A 71 -7.56 -15.82 -8.83
CA SER A 71 -6.63 -15.84 -9.97
C SER A 71 -6.24 -17.26 -10.38
N LYS A 72 -6.07 -18.17 -9.39
CA LYS A 72 -5.83 -19.60 -9.66
C LYS A 72 -7.04 -20.26 -10.30
N GLU A 73 -8.26 -19.91 -9.90
CA GLU A 73 -9.49 -20.43 -10.52
C GLU A 73 -9.63 -19.99 -11.99
N LEU A 74 -9.19 -18.77 -12.33
CA LEU A 74 -9.19 -18.29 -13.72
C LEU A 74 -8.32 -19.14 -14.65
N LEU A 75 -7.23 -19.76 -14.15
CA LEU A 75 -6.46 -20.72 -14.94
C LEU A 75 -7.31 -21.92 -15.38
N GLY A 76 -8.27 -22.34 -14.55
CA GLY A 76 -9.19 -23.42 -14.86
C GLY A 76 -10.11 -23.11 -16.04
N VAL A 77 -10.43 -21.84 -16.27
CA VAL A 77 -11.28 -21.42 -17.40
C VAL A 77 -10.59 -21.62 -18.74
N SER A 78 -9.25 -21.53 -18.79
CA SER A 78 -8.45 -21.78 -19.98
C SER A 78 -8.54 -23.22 -20.48
N ILE A 79 -8.91 -24.17 -19.60
CA ILE A 79 -9.04 -25.60 -19.93
C ILE A 79 -10.29 -25.85 -20.80
N VAL A 80 -11.32 -25.00 -20.68
CA VAL A 80 -12.59 -25.16 -21.42
C VAL A 80 -12.51 -24.44 -22.76
N GLN A 81 -11.90 -25.11 -23.75
CA GLN A 81 -11.61 -24.57 -25.09
C GLN A 81 -12.79 -23.84 -25.78
N LYS A 82 -14.02 -24.37 -25.65
CA LYS A 82 -15.21 -23.80 -26.33
C LYS A 82 -15.66 -22.47 -25.73
N ASN A 83 -15.74 -22.39 -24.40
CA ASN A 83 -16.15 -21.16 -23.71
C ASN A 83 -15.07 -20.09 -23.83
N TYR A 84 -13.80 -20.51 -23.71
CA TYR A 84 -12.66 -19.62 -23.90
C TYR A 84 -12.61 -19.01 -25.31
N LYS A 85 -12.92 -19.79 -26.36
CA LYS A 85 -13.00 -19.27 -27.75
C LYS A 85 -14.03 -18.16 -27.91
N ASN A 86 -15.20 -18.31 -27.31
CA ASN A 86 -16.25 -17.28 -27.35
C ASN A 86 -15.87 -16.06 -26.52
N LEU A 87 -15.30 -16.27 -25.33
CA LEU A 87 -14.79 -15.20 -24.47
C LEU A 87 -13.72 -14.38 -25.19
N LEU A 88 -12.76 -15.04 -25.83
CA LEU A 88 -11.66 -14.39 -26.56
C LEU A 88 -12.18 -13.55 -27.74
N LYS A 89 -13.14 -14.07 -28.51
CA LYS A 89 -13.81 -13.29 -29.56
C LYS A 89 -14.48 -12.04 -29.01
N ASN A 90 -15.23 -12.16 -27.92
CA ASN A 90 -15.92 -11.02 -27.30
C ASN A 90 -14.94 -9.98 -26.76
N VAL A 91 -13.84 -10.44 -26.15
CA VAL A 91 -12.74 -9.61 -25.66
C VAL A 91 -12.13 -8.80 -26.81
N ILE A 92 -11.82 -9.45 -27.94
CA ILE A 92 -11.29 -8.78 -29.14
C ILE A 92 -12.27 -7.75 -29.70
N VAL A 93 -13.54 -8.14 -29.86
CA VAL A 93 -14.60 -7.24 -30.36
C VAL A 93 -14.75 -6.01 -29.47
N GLN A 94 -14.72 -6.18 -28.15
CA GLN A 94 -14.79 -5.06 -27.21
C GLN A 94 -13.60 -4.11 -27.37
N CYS A 95 -12.38 -4.63 -27.56
CA CYS A 95 -11.20 -3.79 -27.77
C CYS A 95 -11.30 -3.02 -29.11
N LEU A 96 -11.72 -3.68 -30.18
CA LEU A 96 -11.87 -3.08 -31.51
C LEU A 96 -12.91 -1.94 -31.50
N LEU A 97 -14.06 -2.18 -30.85
CA LEU A 97 -15.10 -1.16 -30.69
C LEU A 97 -14.65 0.03 -29.84
N SER A 98 -13.74 -0.20 -28.88
CA SER A 98 -13.20 0.86 -28.02
C SER A 98 -12.15 1.72 -28.74
N LEU A 99 -11.30 1.12 -29.58
CA LEU A 99 -10.25 1.83 -30.32
C LEU A 99 -10.79 2.61 -31.53
N LYS A 100 -11.83 2.09 -32.22
CA LYS A 100 -12.43 2.72 -33.42
C LYS A 100 -11.41 3.03 -34.54
N GLU A 101 -10.35 2.24 -34.65
CA GLU A 101 -9.31 2.39 -35.68
C GLU A 101 -9.40 1.27 -36.73
N PRO A 102 -9.09 1.55 -38.00
CA PRO A 102 -9.18 0.56 -39.08
C PRO A 102 -8.04 -0.47 -39.08
N SER A 103 -6.91 -0.18 -38.41
CA SER A 103 -5.74 -1.05 -38.37
C SER A 103 -5.16 -1.10 -36.95
N THR A 104 -5.28 -2.26 -36.31
CA THR A 104 -4.81 -2.50 -34.94
C THR A 104 -3.82 -3.67 -34.90
N LEU A 105 -2.80 -3.58 -34.06
CA LEU A 105 -1.87 -4.66 -33.77
C LEU A 105 -2.39 -5.49 -32.58
N LEU A 106 -2.50 -6.80 -32.77
CA LEU A 106 -3.01 -7.76 -31.80
C LEU A 106 -1.85 -8.52 -31.15
N ARG A 107 -1.75 -8.49 -29.82
CA ARG A 107 -0.81 -9.31 -29.02
C ARG A 107 -1.58 -10.30 -28.15
N CYS A 108 -1.21 -11.57 -28.26
CA CYS A 108 -1.83 -12.70 -27.55
C CYS A 108 -0.77 -13.66 -27.01
N ARG A 109 -1.18 -14.57 -26.11
CA ARG A 109 -0.34 -15.69 -25.64
C ARG A 109 -0.07 -16.68 -26.79
N LYS A 110 1.10 -17.33 -26.78
CA LYS A 110 1.55 -18.27 -27.84
C LYS A 110 0.57 -19.42 -28.13
N GLU A 111 -0.09 -19.93 -27.10
CA GLU A 111 -1.11 -20.99 -27.21
C GLU A 111 -2.43 -20.51 -27.85
N ASP A 112 -2.74 -19.21 -27.74
CA ASP A 112 -3.98 -18.62 -28.24
C ASP A 112 -3.87 -18.13 -29.69
N VAL A 113 -2.66 -18.18 -30.26
CA VAL A 113 -2.38 -17.74 -31.63
C VAL A 113 -3.19 -18.53 -32.65
N GLN A 114 -3.51 -19.81 -32.39
CA GLN A 114 -4.34 -20.60 -33.30
C GLN A 114 -5.82 -20.20 -33.30
N LEU A 115 -6.27 -19.52 -32.24
CA LEU A 115 -7.65 -19.07 -32.07
C LEU A 115 -7.86 -17.64 -32.60
N ALA A 116 -6.79 -16.84 -32.67
CA ALA A 116 -6.79 -15.47 -33.15
C ALA A 116 -6.49 -15.41 -34.67
N PRO A 117 -7.30 -14.69 -35.46
CA PRO A 117 -7.13 -14.64 -36.91
C PRO A 117 -5.92 -13.82 -37.40
N SER A 118 -5.24 -13.08 -36.50
CA SER A 118 -4.20 -12.11 -36.87
C SER A 118 -2.88 -12.48 -36.21
N LYS A 119 -1.92 -12.96 -37.01
CA LYS A 119 -0.53 -13.19 -36.55
C LYS A 119 0.13 -11.84 -36.25
N GLN A 120 0.72 -11.66 -35.05
CA GLN A 120 2.08 -11.13 -34.85
C GLN A 120 2.49 -10.93 -33.37
N ASN A 121 3.79 -11.17 -33.15
CA ASN A 121 4.69 -10.83 -32.04
C ASN A 121 4.45 -11.50 -30.67
N GLU A 122 5.39 -12.41 -30.35
CA GLU A 122 5.59 -13.07 -29.06
C GLU A 122 6.02 -12.06 -27.98
N HIS A 123 5.40 -12.14 -26.81
CA HIS A 123 5.96 -11.62 -25.56
C HIS A 123 5.76 -12.63 -24.44
N ASP A 124 6.81 -12.76 -23.63
CA ASP A 124 7.05 -13.80 -22.64
C ASP A 124 6.45 -13.47 -21.26
N ARG A 125 5.22 -12.96 -21.24
CA ARG A 125 4.50 -12.73 -19.98
C ARG A 125 3.58 -13.91 -19.69
N LEU A 126 3.74 -14.48 -18.50
CA LEU A 126 2.78 -15.39 -17.86
C LEU A 126 1.48 -14.63 -17.62
N CYS A 127 0.65 -14.49 -18.65
CA CYS A 127 -0.70 -13.95 -18.55
C CYS A 127 -1.69 -15.12 -18.57
N PHE A 128 -2.74 -15.02 -17.74
CA PHE A 128 -3.76 -16.06 -17.56
C PHE A 128 -4.72 -16.15 -18.76
N GLY A 129 -4.55 -15.24 -19.73
CA GLY A 129 -5.30 -15.17 -20.97
C GLY A 129 -5.69 -13.73 -21.33
N GLY A 130 -6.31 -13.60 -22.49
CA GLY A 130 -6.79 -12.33 -23.02
C GLY A 130 -5.82 -11.68 -24.01
N VAL A 131 -6.08 -10.41 -24.29
CA VAL A 131 -5.55 -9.75 -25.49
C VAL A 131 -5.10 -8.33 -25.18
N VAL A 132 -3.99 -7.93 -25.76
CA VAL A 132 -3.57 -6.53 -25.80
C VAL A 132 -3.66 -6.03 -27.24
N LEU A 133 -4.43 -4.96 -27.45
CA LEU A 133 -4.45 -4.25 -28.73
C LEU A 133 -3.59 -3.00 -28.66
N ALA A 134 -2.84 -2.72 -29.72
CA ALA A 134 -2.15 -1.45 -29.90
C ALA A 134 -2.60 -0.79 -31.21
N SER A 135 -2.69 0.54 -31.20
CA SER A 135 -2.80 1.33 -32.43
C SER A 135 -1.58 1.09 -33.34
N ARG A 136 -1.72 1.29 -34.66
CA ARG A 136 -0.61 1.18 -35.63
C ARG A 136 0.61 2.03 -35.24
N GLU A 137 0.37 3.17 -34.60
CA GLU A 137 1.42 4.10 -34.16
C GLU A 137 1.95 3.78 -32.75
N GLY A 138 1.41 2.77 -32.07
CA GLY A 138 1.79 2.38 -30.71
C GLY A 138 1.46 3.42 -29.62
N LYS A 139 0.82 4.54 -29.97
CA LYS A 139 0.46 5.62 -29.04
C LYS A 139 -0.62 5.20 -28.04
N ILE A 140 -1.55 4.34 -28.48
CA ILE A 140 -2.68 3.88 -27.67
C ILE A 140 -2.55 2.37 -27.49
N LEU A 141 -2.43 1.94 -26.23
CA LEU A 141 -2.38 0.54 -25.82
C LEU A 141 -3.65 0.22 -25.03
N PHE A 142 -4.39 -0.78 -25.50
CA PHE A 142 -5.58 -1.29 -24.85
C PHE A 142 -5.32 -2.69 -24.31
N GLU A 143 -5.05 -2.77 -23.01
CA GLU A 143 -4.84 -4.03 -22.30
C GLU A 143 -6.17 -4.61 -21.84
N ASN A 144 -6.53 -5.76 -22.40
CA ASN A 144 -7.75 -6.49 -22.06
C ASN A 144 -7.41 -7.93 -21.68
N THR A 145 -6.41 -8.07 -20.82
CA THR A 145 -6.05 -9.34 -20.18
C THR A 145 -7.07 -9.67 -19.10
N LEU A 146 -7.25 -10.96 -18.82
CA LEU A 146 -8.15 -11.40 -17.74
C LEU A 146 -7.65 -10.90 -16.37
N ASP A 147 -6.34 -10.73 -16.22
CA ASP A 147 -5.69 -10.21 -15.02
C ASP A 147 -6.04 -8.75 -14.74
N ALA A 148 -5.96 -7.91 -15.77
CA ALA A 148 -6.33 -6.50 -15.67
C ALA A 148 -7.84 -6.36 -15.35
N ARG A 149 -8.68 -7.22 -15.93
CA ARG A 149 -10.11 -7.25 -15.61
C ARG A 149 -10.38 -7.67 -14.17
N LEU A 150 -9.70 -8.72 -13.70
CA LEU A 150 -9.84 -9.18 -12.32
C LEU A 150 -9.46 -8.07 -11.35
N GLU A 151 -8.34 -7.39 -11.59
CA GLU A 151 -7.90 -6.25 -10.77
C GLU A 151 -8.93 -5.12 -10.75
N VAL A 152 -9.51 -4.76 -11.90
CA VAL A 152 -10.54 -3.72 -11.99
C VAL A 152 -11.82 -4.12 -11.26
N VAL A 153 -12.28 -5.37 -11.42
CA VAL A 153 -13.46 -5.89 -10.72
C VAL A 153 -13.21 -5.93 -9.24
N PHE A 154 -12.04 -6.41 -8.82
CA PHE A 154 -11.65 -6.48 -7.43
C PHE A 154 -11.66 -5.09 -6.81
N ARG A 155 -11.02 -4.09 -7.42
CA ARG A 155 -11.06 -2.70 -6.93
C ARG A 155 -12.46 -2.12 -6.76
N LYS A 156 -13.38 -2.45 -7.67
CA LYS A 156 -14.79 -2.01 -7.58
C LYS A 156 -15.56 -2.74 -6.48
N LYS A 157 -15.25 -4.02 -6.24
CA LYS A 157 -15.93 -4.88 -5.27
C LYS A 157 -15.27 -4.92 -3.90
N LEU A 158 -14.05 -4.41 -3.77
CA LEU A 158 -13.32 -4.22 -2.51
C LEU A 158 -14.18 -3.60 -1.40
N PRO A 159 -14.90 -2.47 -1.60
CA PRO A 159 -15.70 -1.90 -0.53
C PRO A 159 -16.82 -2.85 -0.04
N GLU A 160 -17.42 -3.63 -0.94
CA GLU A 160 -18.44 -4.62 -0.59
C GLU A 160 -17.81 -5.82 0.14
N LEU A 161 -16.67 -6.32 -0.34
CA LEU A 161 -15.91 -7.42 0.27
C LEU A 161 -15.45 -7.04 1.69
N CYS A 162 -14.85 -5.86 1.86
CA CYS A 162 -14.46 -5.37 3.18
C CYS A 162 -15.67 -5.23 4.11
N LYS A 163 -16.80 -4.72 3.61
CA LYS A 163 -18.02 -4.61 4.41
C LYS A 163 -18.55 -5.98 4.86
N SER A 164 -18.51 -6.98 3.98
CA SER A 164 -19.03 -8.33 4.25
C SER A 164 -18.10 -9.17 5.12
N LEU A 165 -16.78 -9.05 4.94
CA LEU A 165 -15.79 -9.90 5.61
C LEU A 165 -15.27 -9.29 6.91
N LEU A 166 -15.16 -7.96 6.94
CA LEU A 166 -14.57 -7.22 8.07
C LEU A 166 -15.63 -6.46 8.86
N GLY A 167 -16.92 -6.73 8.59
CA GLY A 167 -18.11 -6.30 9.32
C GLY A 167 -17.94 -5.05 10.18
N HIS A 168 -18.26 -3.86 9.64
CA HIS A 168 -18.34 -2.59 10.37
C HIS A 168 -17.35 -2.45 11.54
N ILE A 169 -16.05 -2.62 11.30
CA ILE A 169 -15.02 -2.09 12.21
C ILE A 169 -14.96 -0.58 11.96
N VAL A 170 -16.03 0.10 12.37
CA VAL A 170 -16.04 1.52 12.69
C VAL A 170 -16.33 1.57 14.17
N ALA A 171 -15.26 1.55 14.96
CA ALA A 171 -15.22 2.02 16.34
C ALA A 171 -13.91 2.80 16.50
#